data_AF-A0AB39VVS6-F1
#
_entry.id   AF-A0AB39VVS6-F1
#
_cell.length_a   1.000
_cell.length_b   1.000
_cell.length_c   1.000
_cell.angle_alpha   90.00
_cell.angle_beta   90.00
_cell.angle_gamma   90.00
#
_symmetry.space_group_name_H-M   'P 1'
#
loop_
_entity.id
_entity.type
_entity.pdbx_description
1 polymer ?
#
loop_
_entity_poly.entity_id
_entity_poly.type
_entity_poly.pdbx_seq_one_letter_code
_entity_poly.pdbx_strand_id
1 'polypeptide(L)'
;MDDEPRRQLRYALEGQLSECLSVRQVRHVPSLFPCYKTTDIDYLTTEPGLFPDPLMPLPNNSFFVNGNYYGSLWLTLSPEKESLPAGNTSLTLRIYDVESESLLGEVSLDITVIPQALPTQRLLHTEWLHTDCLADVYHIEVFSEQWWRAVGNFVRCAVKNGVNMILTPVFTPPLDTAIGGERTTVQLVGVTQSAAGGYHFDFSKLGQWVEMCLQEGISTFEISHLFTQWGANHAPKIMVEKEGNLVKAFGWQTDAHGPEYRDFLHAFLPQLCAWLRNKGLEKQTWFHVSDEPKMVDIDAYRRASELIRPLIEGFPVLDALSDYEFYQQGLVQNPVTASDHLEPFLENQVPGLWTYYCCVQKLEVSNRFFALPSYRNRIIGVQLYLYSITGFLHWGFNFYNSGHSREHLDPFAITDGQGAFPSGDLFVVYPGQDYQPIESLRLMVLREALQDLRALQLLEALTSRDQVEALIASLAGMRITFKQYPRQAEFLLELRKQVNLQLAQASSSIAQQASFK
;
A
#
# COMPACT_ATOMS: atom_id res chain seq x y z
N MET A 1 38.89 -31.30 -7.09
CA MET A 1 38.32 -29.94 -7.08
C MET A 1 36.85 -30.17 -6.88
N ASP A 2 36.31 -29.65 -5.78
CA ASP A 2 34.92 -29.91 -5.43
C ASP A 2 34.03 -29.06 -6.33
N ASP A 3 33.22 -29.71 -7.17
CA ASP A 3 32.21 -29.07 -8.03
C ASP A 3 30.94 -28.72 -7.23
N GLU A 4 31.05 -28.59 -5.90
CA GLU A 4 29.90 -28.28 -5.05
C GLU A 4 29.36 -26.88 -5.41
N PRO A 5 28.11 -26.79 -5.92
CA PRO A 5 27.62 -25.56 -6.54
C PRO A 5 27.18 -24.50 -5.52
N ARG A 6 27.03 -24.88 -4.26
CA ARG A 6 26.52 -24.03 -3.18
C ARG A 6 27.14 -24.39 -1.84
N ARG A 7 27.21 -23.43 -0.94
CA ARG A 7 27.61 -23.63 0.47
C ARG A 7 26.48 -23.24 1.40
N GLN A 8 26.36 -23.95 2.51
CA GLN A 8 25.44 -23.58 3.58
C GLN A 8 26.15 -22.67 4.58
N LEU A 9 25.57 -21.50 4.82
CA LEU A 9 26.07 -20.53 5.77
C LEU A 9 25.07 -20.37 6.92
N ARG A 10 25.57 -19.95 8.08
CA ARG A 10 24.78 -19.60 9.26
C ARG A 10 25.15 -18.21 9.74
N TYR A 11 24.15 -17.41 10.12
CA TYR A 11 24.41 -16.13 10.77
C TYR A 11 24.27 -16.23 12.29
N ALA A 12 24.97 -15.36 13.00
CA ALA A 12 24.75 -15.07 14.41
C ALA A 12 24.67 -13.54 14.59
N LEU A 13 23.75 -13.10 15.45
CA LEU A 13 23.61 -11.71 15.86
C LEU A 13 23.97 -11.59 17.34
N GLU A 14 24.81 -10.61 17.66
CA GLU A 14 25.17 -10.25 19.03
C GLU A 14 24.96 -8.75 19.25
N GLY A 15 24.52 -8.39 20.45
CA GLY A 15 24.23 -7.00 20.84
C GLY A 15 22.87 -6.87 21.52
N GLN A 16 22.63 -5.74 22.17
CA GLN A 16 21.44 -5.52 22.99
C GLN A 16 20.12 -5.54 22.19
N LEU A 17 20.18 -5.27 20.88
CA LEU A 17 19.02 -5.21 20.00
C LEU A 17 18.84 -6.47 19.13
N SER A 18 19.64 -7.52 19.32
CA SER A 18 19.63 -8.71 18.47
C SER A 18 18.27 -9.41 18.44
N GLU A 19 17.57 -9.44 19.57
CA GLU A 19 16.23 -10.06 19.69
C GLU A 19 15.13 -9.28 18.97
N CYS A 20 15.33 -7.98 18.73
CA CYS A 20 14.39 -7.12 18.00
C CYS A 20 14.63 -7.09 16.49
N LEU A 21 15.64 -7.83 16.00
CA LEU A 21 16.03 -7.85 14.60
C LEU A 21 15.54 -9.11 13.91
N SER A 22 14.86 -8.93 12.78
CA SER A 22 14.67 -10.01 11.83
C SER A 22 15.76 -9.96 10.76
N VAL A 23 16.31 -11.13 10.41
CA VAL A 23 17.23 -11.31 9.29
C VAL A 23 16.51 -12.14 8.23
N ARG A 24 16.50 -11.63 7.00
CA ARG A 24 15.80 -12.25 5.88
C ARG A 24 16.73 -12.33 4.67
N GLN A 25 16.64 -13.39 3.89
CA GLN A 25 17.38 -13.48 2.64
C GLN A 25 16.62 -12.74 1.55
N VAL A 26 17.30 -11.83 0.86
CA VAL A 26 16.76 -11.18 -0.33
C VAL A 26 16.83 -12.18 -1.48
N ARG A 27 15.69 -12.71 -1.88
CA ARG A 27 15.57 -13.64 -3.01
C ARG A 27 15.25 -12.86 -4.28
N HIS A 28 15.54 -13.50 -5.41
CA HIS A 28 15.34 -12.90 -6.71
C HIS A 28 14.16 -13.53 -7.43
N VAL A 29 13.42 -12.71 -8.17
CA VAL A 29 12.26 -13.07 -8.97
C VAL A 29 12.45 -12.57 -10.41
N PRO A 30 11.86 -13.26 -11.41
CA PRO A 30 11.96 -12.83 -12.80
C PRO A 30 11.15 -11.57 -13.06
N SER A 31 11.65 -10.75 -13.98
CA SER A 31 10.95 -9.64 -14.62
C SER A 31 11.12 -9.78 -16.13
N LEU A 32 10.02 -10.04 -16.84
CA LEU A 32 10.00 -10.02 -18.31
C LEU A 32 9.66 -8.63 -18.83
N PHE A 33 8.88 -7.86 -18.08
CA PHE A 33 8.56 -6.47 -18.41
C PHE A 33 9.06 -5.50 -17.33
N PRO A 34 10.33 -5.08 -17.38
CA PRO A 34 10.90 -4.15 -16.39
C PRO A 34 10.41 -2.71 -16.54
N CYS A 35 10.12 -2.28 -17.79
CA CYS A 35 9.72 -0.91 -18.11
C CYS A 35 9.04 -0.83 -19.47
N TYR A 36 8.24 0.23 -19.70
CA TYR A 36 7.70 0.54 -21.02
C TYR A 36 8.80 0.94 -22.00
N LYS A 37 8.44 1.03 -23.30
CA LYS A 37 9.31 1.54 -24.37
C LYS A 37 9.87 2.94 -24.09
N THR A 38 9.09 3.81 -23.44
CA THR A 38 9.52 5.16 -23.07
C THR A 38 9.96 5.15 -21.61
N THR A 39 11.23 5.47 -21.39
CA THR A 39 11.86 5.60 -20.08
C THR A 39 12.61 6.92 -19.99
N ASP A 40 12.92 7.34 -18.76
CA ASP A 40 13.92 8.37 -18.50
C ASP A 40 15.29 7.71 -18.25
N ILE A 41 16.29 8.53 -17.93
CA ILE A 41 17.66 8.06 -17.63
C ILE A 41 17.79 7.39 -16.25
N ASP A 42 16.75 7.45 -15.42
CA ASP A 42 16.77 7.09 -14.00
C ASP A 42 16.20 5.68 -13.74
N TYR A 43 16.68 4.73 -14.54
CA TYR A 43 16.40 3.30 -14.47
C TYR A 43 17.69 2.53 -14.18
N LEU A 44 17.60 1.48 -13.36
CA LEU A 44 18.72 0.57 -13.11
C LEU A 44 19.06 -0.26 -14.35
N THR A 45 18.03 -0.64 -15.10
CA THR A 45 18.12 -1.41 -16.35
C THR A 45 16.80 -1.31 -17.11
N THR A 46 16.84 -1.49 -18.42
CA THR A 46 15.66 -1.64 -19.28
C THR A 46 15.49 -3.07 -19.79
N GLU A 47 16.42 -3.96 -19.43
CA GLU A 47 16.46 -5.35 -19.91
C GLU A 47 15.78 -6.32 -18.92
N PRO A 48 15.07 -7.34 -19.42
CA PRO A 48 14.54 -8.44 -18.60
C PRO A 48 15.61 -9.14 -17.77
N GLY A 49 15.24 -9.66 -16.60
CA GLY A 49 16.21 -10.33 -15.73
C GLY A 49 15.66 -10.78 -14.38
N LEU A 50 16.57 -11.18 -13.48
CA LEU A 50 16.27 -11.53 -12.10
C LEU A 50 16.50 -10.31 -11.20
N PHE A 51 15.49 -9.95 -10.41
CA PHE A 51 15.53 -8.78 -9.53
C PHE A 51 15.38 -9.19 -8.07
N PRO A 52 16.17 -8.60 -7.14
CA PRO A 52 16.03 -8.84 -5.71
C PRO A 52 14.76 -8.19 -5.17
N ASP A 53 13.84 -8.95 -4.60
CA ASP A 53 12.62 -8.37 -4.02
C ASP A 53 12.05 -9.12 -2.80
N PRO A 54 11.63 -10.40 -2.88
CA PRO A 54 11.05 -11.09 -1.73
C PRO A 54 12.06 -11.26 -0.58
N LEU A 55 11.64 -10.89 0.63
CA LEU A 55 12.44 -11.02 1.85
C LEU A 55 12.08 -12.32 2.59
N MET A 56 12.77 -13.40 2.24
CA MET A 56 12.46 -14.73 2.77
C MET A 56 12.95 -14.90 4.21
N PRO A 57 12.13 -15.50 5.11
CA PRO A 57 12.60 -15.87 6.43
C PRO A 57 13.70 -16.93 6.35
N LEU A 58 14.59 -16.93 7.34
CA LEU A 58 15.71 -17.86 7.43
C LEU A 58 15.52 -18.82 8.61
N PRO A 59 14.83 -19.96 8.41
CA PRO A 59 14.69 -20.94 9.47
C PRO A 59 16.06 -21.43 9.95
N ASN A 60 16.21 -21.59 11.26
CA ASN A 60 17.45 -22.03 11.92
C ASN A 60 18.67 -21.12 11.68
N ASN A 61 18.44 -19.84 11.36
CA ASN A 61 19.48 -18.85 11.08
C ASN A 61 20.47 -19.26 9.97
N SER A 62 20.06 -20.13 9.04
CA SER A 62 20.93 -20.68 7.99
C SER A 62 20.36 -20.46 6.60
N PHE A 63 21.24 -20.40 5.60
CA PHE A 63 20.88 -20.15 4.21
C PHE A 63 21.94 -20.72 3.25
N PHE A 64 21.55 -20.96 2.01
CA PHE A 64 22.48 -21.38 0.96
C PHE A 64 22.94 -20.17 0.15
N VAL A 65 24.23 -20.17 -0.20
CA VAL A 65 24.83 -19.27 -1.19
C VAL A 65 25.38 -20.09 -2.34
N ASN A 66 25.20 -19.59 -3.57
CA ASN A 66 25.77 -20.22 -4.76
C ASN A 66 27.13 -19.61 -5.09
N GLY A 67 28.01 -20.40 -5.72
CA GLY A 67 29.25 -19.87 -6.27
C GLY A 67 29.00 -18.81 -7.34
N ASN A 68 29.91 -17.83 -7.47
CA ASN A 68 29.89 -16.78 -8.50
C ASN A 68 28.62 -15.91 -8.51
N TYR A 69 28.00 -15.72 -7.35
CA TYR A 69 26.76 -14.97 -7.20
C TYR A 69 26.78 -14.08 -5.96
N TYR A 70 26.28 -12.84 -6.08
CA TYR A 70 26.10 -11.93 -4.94
C TYR A 70 24.70 -12.10 -4.36
N GLY A 71 24.64 -12.46 -3.07
CA GLY A 71 23.39 -12.49 -2.30
C GLY A 71 23.37 -11.37 -1.25
N SER A 72 22.18 -11.08 -0.71
CA SER A 72 22.01 -10.07 0.35
C SER A 72 21.15 -10.60 1.48
N LEU A 73 21.49 -10.18 2.70
CA LEU A 73 20.66 -10.33 3.88
C LEU A 73 20.05 -8.96 4.21
N TRP A 74 18.74 -8.93 4.41
CA TRP A 74 18.00 -7.76 4.84
C TRP A 74 17.74 -7.85 6.33
N LEU A 75 18.23 -6.86 7.08
CA LEU A 75 18.05 -6.76 8.52
C LEU A 75 16.94 -5.73 8.80
N THR A 76 16.02 -6.04 9.70
CA THR A 76 14.94 -5.12 10.07
C THR A 76 14.75 -5.10 11.57
N LEU A 77 14.97 -3.93 12.15
CA LEU A 77 14.69 -3.67 13.56
C LEU A 77 13.19 -3.40 13.71
N SER A 78 12.48 -4.26 14.45
CA SER A 78 11.03 -4.13 14.70
C SER A 78 10.73 -4.47 16.16
N PRO A 79 10.80 -3.48 17.07
CA PRO A 79 10.43 -3.70 18.46
C PRO A 79 8.93 -4.02 18.54
N GLU A 80 8.56 -5.15 19.14
CA GLU A 80 7.18 -5.64 19.10
C GLU A 80 6.21 -4.90 20.01
N LYS A 81 6.68 -4.24 21.09
CA LYS A 81 5.84 -3.41 21.99
C LYS A 81 6.58 -2.61 23.08
N GLU A 82 7.89 -2.44 22.99
CA GLU A 82 8.66 -1.73 24.02
C GLU A 82 9.32 -0.46 23.47
N SER A 83 9.38 0.57 24.32
CA SER A 83 10.34 1.65 24.12
C SER A 83 11.74 1.05 24.17
N LEU A 84 12.48 1.10 23.06
CA LEU A 84 13.88 0.70 23.04
C LEU A 84 14.67 1.57 24.04
N PRO A 85 15.65 1.00 24.76
CA PRO A 85 16.49 1.78 25.66
C PRO A 85 17.24 2.84 24.85
N ALA A 86 17.08 4.10 25.23
CA ALA A 86 17.77 5.20 24.58
C ALA A 86 19.28 5.12 24.80
N GLY A 87 20.05 5.59 23.83
CA GLY A 87 21.51 5.61 23.89
C GLY A 87 22.17 4.85 22.74
N ASN A 88 23.48 4.68 22.86
CA ASN A 88 24.29 3.99 21.86
C ASN A 88 24.41 2.51 22.21
N THR A 89 24.23 1.66 21.21
CA THR A 89 24.47 0.23 21.28
C THR A 89 25.19 -0.21 20.01
N SER A 90 25.91 -1.32 20.08
CA SER A 90 26.49 -1.98 18.90
C SER A 90 25.72 -3.26 18.62
N LEU A 91 25.61 -3.59 17.34
CA LEU A 91 25.14 -4.87 16.83
C LEU A 91 26.26 -5.48 16.00
N THR A 92 26.59 -6.75 16.24
CA THR A 92 27.56 -7.48 15.43
C THR A 92 26.86 -8.64 14.72
N LEU A 93 26.99 -8.67 13.40
CA LEU A 93 26.58 -9.77 12.53
C LEU A 93 27.82 -10.59 12.17
N ARG A 94 27.76 -11.90 12.44
CA ARG A 94 28.79 -12.87 12.04
C ARG A 94 28.21 -13.89 11.09
N ILE A 95 28.99 -14.25 10.08
CA ILE A 95 28.65 -15.29 9.11
C ILE A 95 29.64 -16.44 9.24
N TYR A 96 29.12 -17.64 9.43
CA TYR A 96 29.87 -18.87 9.57
C TYR A 96 29.59 -19.80 8.40
N ASP A 97 30.60 -20.55 8.00
CA ASP A 97 30.43 -21.76 7.20
C ASP A 97 29.88 -22.88 8.09
N VAL A 98 28.85 -23.60 7.64
CA VAL A 98 28.19 -24.61 8.48
C VAL A 98 29.03 -25.89 8.62
N GLU A 99 29.74 -26.30 7.57
CA GLU A 99 30.48 -27.56 7.57
C GLU A 99 31.80 -27.46 8.33
N SER A 100 32.57 -26.41 8.07
CA SER A 100 33.85 -26.17 8.72
C SER A 100 33.74 -25.44 10.06
N GLU A 101 32.55 -24.93 10.39
CA GLU A 101 32.28 -24.05 11.54
C GLU A 101 33.12 -22.75 11.57
N SER A 102 33.82 -22.45 10.47
CA SER A 102 34.74 -21.31 10.40
C SER A 102 33.99 -19.99 10.26
N LEU A 103 34.50 -18.93 10.91
CA LEU A 103 34.01 -17.57 10.72
C LEU A 103 34.48 -17.06 9.35
N LEU A 104 33.53 -16.72 8.48
CA LEU A 104 33.80 -16.20 7.14
C LEU A 104 33.87 -14.69 7.10
N GLY A 105 33.13 -14.00 7.97
CA GLY A 105 33.08 -12.55 8.01
C GLY A 105 32.29 -12.02 9.19
N GLU A 106 32.61 -10.79 9.58
CA GLU A 106 32.00 -10.07 10.68
C GLU A 106 31.81 -8.60 10.29
N VAL A 107 30.69 -8.02 10.70
CA VAL A 107 30.44 -6.57 10.60
C VAL A 107 29.75 -6.09 11.87
N SER A 108 30.18 -4.94 12.38
CA SER A 108 29.54 -4.26 13.50
C SER A 108 28.88 -2.96 13.04
N LEU A 109 27.69 -2.69 13.60
CA LEU A 109 26.88 -1.51 13.35
C LEU A 109 26.65 -0.77 14.66
N ASP A 110 27.04 0.51 14.69
CA ASP A 110 26.69 1.40 15.78
C ASP A 110 25.26 1.94 15.58
N ILE A 111 24.41 1.72 16.58
CA ILE A 111 23.00 2.11 16.57
C ILE A 111 22.77 3.09 17.72
N THR A 112 22.26 4.28 17.40
CA THR A 112 21.80 5.26 18.40
C THR A 112 20.28 5.26 18.45
N VAL A 113 19.72 4.89 19.60
CA VAL A 113 18.30 5.04 19.90
C VAL A 113 18.08 6.43 20.50
N ILE A 114 17.46 7.31 19.72
CA ILE A 114 17.10 8.66 20.18
C ILE A 114 15.88 8.54 21.11
N PRO A 115 15.84 9.24 22.26
CA PRO A 115 14.71 9.19 23.21
C PRO A 115 13.48 9.97 22.69
N GLN A 116 13.07 9.71 21.46
CA GLN A 116 11.91 10.30 20.79
C GLN A 116 11.17 9.24 20.01
N ALA A 117 9.86 9.12 20.25
CA ALA A 117 9.00 8.28 19.43
C ALA A 117 8.54 9.06 18.19
N LEU A 118 8.51 8.41 17.03
CA LEU A 118 7.87 8.99 15.86
C LEU A 118 6.37 9.20 16.14
N PRO A 119 5.79 10.37 15.81
CA PRO A 119 4.39 10.66 16.06
C PRO A 119 3.49 9.70 15.28
N THR A 120 2.25 9.47 15.70
CA THR A 120 1.29 8.67 14.91
C THR A 120 1.19 9.21 13.49
N GLN A 121 1.12 8.31 12.50
CA GLN A 121 0.99 8.69 11.10
C GLN A 121 -0.30 9.50 10.89
N ARG A 122 -0.17 10.71 10.35
CA ARG A 122 -1.31 11.57 9.99
C ARG A 122 -1.80 11.34 8.56
N LEU A 123 -0.89 10.95 7.66
CA LEU A 123 -1.20 10.60 6.28
C LEU A 123 -2.16 9.41 6.26
N LEU A 124 -3.28 9.55 5.56
CA LEU A 124 -4.14 8.42 5.23
C LEU A 124 -3.47 7.63 4.10
N HIS A 125 -3.22 6.34 4.33
CA HIS A 125 -2.50 5.50 3.40
C HIS A 125 -3.29 4.22 3.16
N THR A 126 -3.63 4.01 1.89
CA THR A 126 -4.29 2.79 1.41
C THR A 126 -3.44 2.11 0.36
N GLU A 127 -3.33 0.79 0.51
CA GLU A 127 -2.77 -0.13 -0.47
C GLU A 127 -3.86 -1.17 -0.70
N TRP A 128 -4.44 -1.20 -1.91
CA TRP A 128 -5.60 -2.06 -2.14
C TRP A 128 -5.23 -3.54 -1.98
N LEU A 129 -5.83 -4.15 -0.95
CA LEU A 129 -5.70 -5.55 -0.61
C LEU A 129 -6.75 -6.36 -1.36
N HIS A 130 -6.30 -7.21 -2.27
CA HIS A 130 -7.14 -8.05 -3.12
C HIS A 130 -7.39 -9.38 -2.42
N THR A 131 -8.47 -9.44 -1.64
CA THR A 131 -8.81 -10.60 -0.79
C THR A 131 -9.25 -11.84 -1.58
N ASP A 132 -9.72 -11.62 -2.80
CA ASP A 132 -10.05 -12.66 -3.77
C ASP A 132 -8.76 -13.36 -4.26
N CYS A 133 -7.71 -12.59 -4.59
CA CYS A 133 -6.41 -13.16 -4.96
C CYS A 133 -5.83 -14.06 -3.87
N LEU A 134 -6.11 -13.79 -2.58
CA LEU A 134 -5.72 -14.69 -1.48
C LEU A 134 -6.48 -16.02 -1.53
N ALA A 135 -7.77 -16.00 -1.83
CA ALA A 135 -8.56 -17.22 -2.01
C ALA A 135 -8.01 -18.07 -3.17
N ASP A 136 -7.70 -17.40 -4.29
CA ASP A 136 -7.26 -18.04 -5.52
C ASP A 136 -5.86 -18.66 -5.38
N VAL A 137 -4.90 -17.90 -4.85
CA VAL A 137 -3.49 -18.34 -4.76
C VAL A 137 -3.27 -19.42 -3.69
N TYR A 138 -4.07 -19.39 -2.60
CA TYR A 138 -4.01 -20.42 -1.56
C TYR A 138 -4.96 -21.59 -1.82
N HIS A 139 -5.80 -21.51 -2.86
CA HIS A 139 -6.82 -22.50 -3.18
C HIS A 139 -7.79 -22.77 -2.00
N ILE A 140 -8.25 -21.69 -1.36
CA ILE A 140 -9.16 -21.74 -0.20
C ILE A 140 -10.50 -21.08 -0.53
N GLU A 141 -11.57 -21.55 0.09
CA GLU A 141 -12.91 -21.00 -0.12
C GLU A 141 -13.04 -19.61 0.54
N VAL A 142 -13.62 -18.65 -0.17
CA VAL A 142 -13.94 -17.32 0.36
C VAL A 142 -14.83 -17.45 1.60
N PHE A 143 -14.48 -16.72 2.68
CA PHE A 143 -15.13 -16.76 4.00
C PHE A 143 -14.97 -18.06 4.83
N SER A 144 -14.15 -19.01 4.38
CA SER A 144 -13.66 -20.09 5.24
C SER A 144 -12.80 -19.54 6.39
N GLU A 145 -12.58 -20.35 7.43
CA GLU A 145 -11.68 -19.98 8.52
C GLU A 145 -10.25 -19.70 8.02
N GLN A 146 -9.79 -20.47 7.03
CA GLN A 146 -8.49 -20.26 6.38
C GLN A 146 -8.44 -18.91 5.66
N TRP A 147 -9.53 -18.52 4.98
CA TRP A 147 -9.60 -17.24 4.28
C TRP A 147 -9.55 -16.07 5.26
N TRP A 148 -10.33 -16.12 6.35
CA TRP A 148 -10.28 -15.08 7.39
C TRP A 148 -8.89 -14.98 8.03
N ARG A 149 -8.22 -16.11 8.26
CA ARG A 149 -6.84 -16.14 8.76
C ARG A 149 -5.86 -15.51 7.77
N ALA A 150 -5.95 -15.84 6.48
CA ALA A 150 -5.10 -15.28 5.44
C ALA A 150 -5.28 -13.76 5.35
N VAL A 151 -6.53 -13.30 5.25
CA VAL A 151 -6.88 -11.87 5.22
C VAL A 151 -6.33 -11.16 6.45
N GLY A 152 -6.58 -11.67 7.66
CA GLY A 152 -6.09 -11.05 8.90
C GLY A 152 -4.57 -10.91 8.95
N ASN A 153 -3.82 -11.93 8.50
CA ASN A 153 -2.35 -11.86 8.44
C ASN A 153 -1.87 -10.78 7.45
N PHE A 154 -2.52 -10.65 6.30
CA PHE A 154 -2.18 -9.65 5.29
C PHE A 154 -2.57 -8.23 5.73
N VAL A 155 -3.70 -8.06 6.42
CA VAL A 155 -4.08 -6.77 7.05
C VAL A 155 -3.06 -6.38 8.11
N ARG A 156 -2.65 -7.31 8.98
CA ARG A 156 -1.59 -7.06 9.97
C ARG A 156 -0.29 -6.60 9.32
N CYS A 157 0.11 -7.23 8.22
CA CYS A 157 1.28 -6.85 7.44
C CYS A 157 1.13 -5.44 6.85
N ALA A 158 -0.04 -5.12 6.29
CA ALA A 158 -0.34 -3.79 5.77
C ALA A 158 -0.21 -2.71 6.88
N VAL A 159 -0.84 -2.93 8.04
CA VAL A 159 -0.78 -2.00 9.18
C VAL A 159 0.64 -1.80 9.69
N LYS A 160 1.40 -2.89 9.86
CA LYS A 160 2.81 -2.85 10.28
C LYS A 160 3.67 -1.99 9.33
N ASN A 161 3.29 -1.91 8.06
CA ASN A 161 3.98 -1.15 7.02
C ASN A 161 3.30 0.19 6.69
N GLY A 162 2.41 0.68 7.55
CA GLY A 162 1.89 2.05 7.51
C GLY A 162 0.59 2.23 6.75
N VAL A 163 -0.11 1.16 6.36
CA VAL A 163 -1.49 1.24 5.84
C VAL A 163 -2.45 1.45 7.01
N ASN A 164 -3.30 2.47 6.93
CA ASN A 164 -4.27 2.81 7.99
C ASN A 164 -5.70 3.01 7.46
N MET A 165 -5.86 2.91 6.13
CA MET A 165 -7.13 2.93 5.40
C MET A 165 -7.22 1.67 4.53
N ILE A 166 -8.39 1.02 4.46
CA ILE A 166 -8.52 -0.25 3.72
C ILE A 166 -9.76 -0.34 2.84
N LEU A 167 -9.54 -0.82 1.61
CA LEU A 167 -10.59 -1.17 0.66
C LEU A 167 -11.46 -2.29 1.22
N THR A 168 -12.75 -1.99 1.37
CA THR A 168 -13.75 -2.86 1.98
C THR A 168 -14.70 -3.38 0.90
N PRO A 169 -14.60 -4.65 0.51
CA PRO A 169 -15.39 -5.25 -0.56
C PRO A 169 -16.83 -5.55 -0.11
N VAL A 170 -17.65 -4.51 0.07
CA VAL A 170 -19.08 -4.68 0.35
C VAL A 170 -19.75 -5.50 -0.77
N PHE A 171 -19.29 -5.30 -2.00
CA PHE A 171 -19.51 -6.14 -3.18
C PHE A 171 -18.16 -6.45 -3.84
N THR A 172 -18.16 -7.37 -4.82
CA THR A 172 -16.93 -7.76 -5.52
C THR A 172 -16.35 -6.57 -6.28
N PRO A 173 -15.14 -6.09 -5.92
CA PRO A 173 -14.57 -4.88 -6.52
C PRO A 173 -14.44 -5.01 -8.04
N PRO A 174 -14.93 -4.04 -8.83
CA PRO A 174 -14.88 -4.10 -10.29
C PRO A 174 -13.57 -3.53 -10.85
N LEU A 175 -12.44 -3.89 -10.23
CA LEU A 175 -11.12 -3.31 -10.49
C LEU A 175 -10.28 -4.21 -11.38
N ASP A 176 -9.66 -3.61 -12.41
CA ASP A 176 -8.88 -4.26 -13.46
C ASP A 176 -9.47 -5.62 -13.89
N THR A 177 -10.73 -5.57 -14.34
CA THR A 177 -11.49 -6.74 -14.78
C THR A 177 -11.92 -6.54 -16.22
N ALA A 178 -11.72 -7.55 -17.07
CA ALA A 178 -12.11 -7.49 -18.47
C ALA A 178 -13.62 -7.23 -18.58
N ILE A 179 -14.03 -6.45 -19.59
CA ILE A 179 -15.44 -6.21 -19.89
C ILE A 179 -16.14 -7.56 -20.13
N GLY A 180 -17.19 -7.83 -19.36
CA GLY A 180 -17.92 -9.10 -19.38
C GLY A 180 -17.27 -10.25 -18.60
N GLY A 181 -16.05 -10.05 -18.08
CA GLY A 181 -15.35 -10.98 -17.20
C GLY A 181 -15.70 -10.80 -15.73
N GLU A 182 -15.23 -11.72 -14.90
CA GLU A 182 -15.48 -11.71 -13.46
C GLU A 182 -14.24 -12.16 -12.71
N ARG A 183 -14.07 -11.62 -11.50
CA ARG A 183 -13.12 -12.11 -10.50
C ARG A 183 -13.83 -13.04 -9.52
N THR A 184 -13.03 -13.76 -8.72
CA THR A 184 -13.53 -14.54 -7.59
C THR A 184 -14.40 -13.67 -6.69
N THR A 185 -15.62 -14.15 -6.40
CA THR A 185 -16.63 -13.37 -5.68
C THR A 185 -16.21 -13.18 -4.23
N VAL A 186 -16.00 -11.93 -3.83
CA VAL A 186 -15.94 -11.53 -2.42
C VAL A 186 -17.00 -10.46 -2.21
N GLN A 187 -17.97 -10.73 -1.34
CA GLN A 187 -19.11 -9.84 -1.07
C GLN A 187 -19.43 -9.91 0.42
N LEU A 188 -19.05 -8.87 1.16
CA LEU A 188 -19.24 -8.80 2.62
C LEU A 188 -20.69 -8.53 3.04
N VAL A 189 -21.53 -8.03 2.14
CA VAL A 189 -22.95 -7.78 2.41
C VAL A 189 -23.81 -8.88 1.78
N GLY A 190 -24.50 -9.65 2.60
CA GLY A 190 -25.52 -10.58 2.12
C GLY A 190 -26.72 -9.82 1.58
N VAL A 191 -27.26 -10.25 0.44
CA VAL A 191 -28.43 -9.61 -0.19
C VAL A 191 -29.48 -10.66 -0.49
N THR A 192 -30.68 -10.48 0.06
CA THR A 192 -31.85 -11.31 -0.25
C THR A 192 -32.94 -10.42 -0.85
N GLN A 193 -33.52 -10.85 -1.98
CA GLN A 193 -34.68 -10.18 -2.56
C GLN A 193 -35.95 -10.99 -2.26
N SER A 194 -36.91 -10.33 -1.60
CA SER A 194 -38.23 -10.91 -1.33
C SER A 194 -39.06 -11.05 -2.62
N ALA A 195 -40.04 -11.94 -2.61
CA ALA A 195 -40.97 -12.13 -3.74
C ALA A 195 -41.76 -10.85 -4.09
N ALA A 196 -41.93 -9.93 -3.12
CA ALA A 196 -42.57 -8.63 -3.33
C ALA A 196 -41.63 -7.56 -3.91
N GLY A 197 -40.36 -7.90 -4.20
CA GLY A 197 -39.37 -7.02 -4.82
C GLY A 197 -38.45 -6.25 -3.85
N GLY A 198 -38.77 -6.21 -2.56
CA GLY A 198 -37.94 -5.53 -1.55
C GLY A 198 -36.67 -6.29 -1.18
N TYR A 199 -35.61 -5.56 -0.79
CA TYR A 199 -34.30 -6.10 -0.41
C TYR A 199 -34.11 -6.16 1.12
N HIS A 200 -33.46 -7.24 1.57
CA HIS A 200 -32.90 -7.37 2.91
C HIS A 200 -31.37 -7.48 2.80
N PHE A 201 -30.66 -6.77 3.69
CA PHE A 201 -29.20 -6.72 3.72
C PHE A 201 -28.67 -7.31 5.04
N ASP A 202 -27.81 -8.32 4.94
CA ASP A 202 -27.10 -8.91 6.07
C ASP A 202 -25.68 -8.36 6.15
N PHE A 203 -25.40 -7.63 7.23
CA PHE A 203 -24.11 -7.00 7.50
C PHE A 203 -23.19 -7.84 8.40
N SER A 204 -23.50 -9.11 8.66
CA SER A 204 -22.74 -9.93 9.62
C SER A 204 -21.27 -10.09 9.22
N LYS A 205 -20.98 -10.40 7.95
CA LYS A 205 -19.59 -10.54 7.46
C LYS A 205 -18.87 -9.19 7.39
N LEU A 206 -19.58 -8.12 7.00
CA LEU A 206 -19.05 -6.76 7.09
C LEU A 206 -18.69 -6.39 8.54
N GLY A 207 -19.51 -6.79 9.51
CA GLY A 207 -19.21 -6.60 10.93
C GLY A 207 -17.94 -7.33 11.37
N GLN A 208 -17.78 -8.60 10.98
CA GLN A 208 -16.57 -9.39 11.25
C GLN A 208 -15.33 -8.77 10.60
N TRP A 209 -15.44 -8.30 9.35
CA TRP A 209 -14.38 -7.60 8.64
C TRP A 209 -13.94 -6.32 9.37
N VAL A 210 -14.90 -5.48 9.73
CA VAL A 210 -14.65 -4.22 10.46
C VAL A 210 -13.96 -4.49 11.79
N GLU A 211 -14.45 -5.47 12.56
CA GLU A 211 -13.85 -5.83 13.84
C GLU A 211 -12.40 -6.30 13.70
N MET A 212 -12.13 -7.21 12.75
CA MET A 212 -10.77 -7.66 12.46
C MET A 212 -9.86 -6.49 12.06
N CYS A 213 -10.29 -5.62 11.15
CA CYS A 213 -9.49 -4.49 10.71
C CYS A 213 -9.17 -3.52 11.86
N LEU A 214 -10.15 -3.20 12.71
CA LEU A 214 -9.95 -2.33 13.88
C LEU A 214 -8.99 -2.97 14.89
N GLN A 215 -9.10 -4.28 15.14
CA GLN A 215 -8.21 -5.00 16.05
C GLN A 215 -6.76 -5.01 15.56
N GLU A 216 -6.55 -5.10 14.24
CA GLU A 216 -5.21 -5.06 13.64
C GLU A 216 -4.64 -3.63 13.54
N GLY A 217 -5.47 -2.59 13.71
CA GLY A 217 -5.03 -1.19 13.77
C GLY A 217 -5.38 -0.34 12.54
N ILE A 218 -6.24 -0.83 11.64
CA ILE A 218 -6.87 0.01 10.63
C ILE A 218 -7.78 1.03 11.32
N SER A 219 -7.75 2.26 10.82
CA SER A 219 -8.49 3.39 11.40
C SER A 219 -9.55 3.98 10.47
N THR A 220 -9.51 3.62 9.18
CA THR A 220 -10.38 4.18 8.14
C THR A 220 -10.71 3.10 7.12
N PHE A 221 -11.90 3.18 6.53
CA PHE A 221 -12.42 2.24 5.55
C PHE A 221 -12.78 2.99 4.28
N GLU A 222 -12.50 2.42 3.13
CA GLU A 222 -13.04 2.88 1.85
C GLU A 222 -13.96 1.79 1.28
N ILE A 223 -15.22 2.14 1.05
CA ILE A 223 -16.21 1.23 0.48
C ILE A 223 -15.89 1.05 -1.00
N SER A 224 -15.68 -0.20 -1.42
CA SER A 224 -15.37 -0.56 -2.80
C SER A 224 -16.30 0.11 -3.81
N HIS A 225 -15.76 0.48 -4.96
CA HIS A 225 -16.46 1.16 -6.06
C HIS A 225 -17.86 0.62 -6.31
N LEU A 226 -18.82 1.55 -6.33
CA LEU A 226 -20.23 1.26 -6.60
C LEU A 226 -20.51 1.12 -8.10
N PHE A 227 -19.56 1.45 -8.97
CA PHE A 227 -19.69 1.33 -10.41
C PHE A 227 -18.40 0.75 -11.01
N THR A 228 -18.48 0.20 -12.23
CA THR A 228 -17.29 -0.33 -12.92
C THR A 228 -16.24 0.75 -13.18
N GLN A 229 -14.98 0.33 -13.21
CA GLN A 229 -13.83 1.15 -13.61
C GLN A 229 -14.02 1.73 -15.03
N TRP A 230 -13.38 2.87 -15.31
CA TRP A 230 -13.39 3.57 -16.61
C TRP A 230 -14.78 4.06 -17.04
N GLY A 231 -15.40 4.90 -16.20
CA GLY A 231 -16.56 5.70 -16.63
C GLY A 231 -17.91 5.25 -16.11
N ALA A 232 -17.96 4.45 -15.05
CA ALA A 232 -19.16 4.17 -14.26
C ALA A 232 -20.39 3.66 -15.06
N ASN A 233 -20.16 3.00 -16.21
CA ASN A 233 -21.24 2.62 -17.13
C ASN A 233 -22.05 1.39 -16.68
N HIS A 234 -21.47 0.55 -15.82
CA HIS A 234 -22.09 -0.69 -15.38
C HIS A 234 -22.02 -0.87 -13.86
N ALA A 235 -22.85 -1.78 -13.35
CA ALA A 235 -22.81 -2.19 -11.96
C ALA A 235 -21.66 -3.18 -11.70
N PRO A 236 -21.07 -3.19 -10.49
CA PRO A 236 -20.20 -4.29 -10.06
C PRO A 236 -20.98 -5.61 -10.01
N LYS A 237 -20.25 -6.73 -9.94
CA LYS A 237 -20.86 -8.04 -9.71
C LYS A 237 -21.49 -8.08 -8.33
N ILE A 238 -22.81 -8.33 -8.28
CA ILE A 238 -23.56 -8.47 -7.03
C ILE A 238 -24.39 -9.75 -7.08
N MET A 239 -24.14 -10.61 -6.10
CA MET A 239 -24.87 -11.86 -5.90
C MET A 239 -26.05 -11.59 -4.96
N VAL A 240 -27.23 -12.09 -5.34
CA VAL A 240 -28.48 -11.88 -4.61
C VAL A 240 -29.20 -13.22 -4.46
N GLU A 241 -29.65 -13.53 -3.26
CA GLU A 241 -30.51 -14.67 -3.02
C GLU A 241 -31.94 -14.34 -3.44
N LYS A 242 -32.48 -15.13 -4.36
CA LYS A 242 -33.86 -15.06 -4.85
C LYS A 242 -34.48 -16.44 -4.77
N GLU A 243 -35.59 -16.57 -4.04
CA GLU A 243 -36.31 -17.85 -3.88
C GLU A 243 -35.39 -19.01 -3.42
N GLY A 244 -34.45 -18.71 -2.51
CA GLY A 244 -33.50 -19.69 -1.97
C GLY A 244 -32.31 -20.02 -2.89
N ASN A 245 -32.18 -19.34 -4.04
CA ASN A 245 -31.07 -19.52 -4.98
C ASN A 245 -30.21 -18.27 -5.06
N LEU A 246 -28.89 -18.42 -4.94
CA LEU A 246 -27.94 -17.34 -5.14
C LEU A 246 -27.73 -17.11 -6.64
N VAL A 247 -28.09 -15.91 -7.14
CA VAL A 247 -27.96 -15.54 -8.54
C VAL A 247 -27.15 -14.27 -8.72
N LYS A 248 -26.44 -14.14 -9.84
CA LYS A 248 -25.80 -12.88 -10.23
C LYS A 248 -26.87 -11.92 -10.74
N ALA A 249 -27.32 -11.00 -9.88
CA ALA A 249 -28.36 -10.03 -10.23
C ALA A 249 -27.80 -8.84 -11.00
N PHE A 250 -26.59 -8.38 -10.65
CA PHE A 250 -25.95 -7.24 -11.26
C PHE A 250 -24.53 -7.57 -11.72
N GLY A 251 -24.03 -6.84 -12.73
CA GLY A 251 -22.68 -6.98 -13.28
C GLY A 251 -22.54 -6.19 -14.59
N TRP A 252 -21.59 -6.57 -15.44
CA TRP A 252 -21.33 -5.93 -16.74
C TRP A 252 -22.55 -5.81 -17.66
N GLN A 253 -23.52 -6.72 -17.54
CA GLN A 253 -24.76 -6.68 -18.33
C GLN A 253 -25.74 -5.59 -17.86
N THR A 254 -25.53 -5.03 -16.67
CA THR A 254 -26.42 -4.04 -16.06
C THR A 254 -25.99 -2.64 -16.48
N ASP A 255 -26.92 -1.86 -17.05
CA ASP A 255 -26.73 -0.41 -17.21
C ASP A 255 -26.75 0.26 -15.83
N ALA A 256 -25.66 0.94 -15.46
CA ALA A 256 -25.53 1.66 -14.20
C ALA A 256 -26.61 2.73 -13.99
N HIS A 257 -27.21 3.23 -15.06
CA HIS A 257 -28.26 4.25 -15.01
C HIS A 257 -29.67 3.68 -15.13
N GLY A 258 -29.79 2.35 -15.32
CA GLY A 258 -31.06 1.65 -15.41
C GLY A 258 -31.84 1.67 -14.09
N PRO A 259 -33.19 1.61 -14.15
CA PRO A 259 -34.03 1.71 -12.97
C PRO A 259 -33.74 0.62 -11.94
N GLU A 260 -33.46 -0.61 -12.37
CA GLU A 260 -33.20 -1.74 -11.47
C GLU A 260 -31.99 -1.50 -10.54
N TYR A 261 -30.90 -0.98 -11.09
CA TYR A 261 -29.69 -0.72 -10.29
C TYR A 261 -29.84 0.52 -9.41
N ARG A 262 -30.53 1.55 -9.92
CA ARG A 262 -30.88 2.73 -9.13
C ARG A 262 -31.74 2.38 -7.92
N ASP A 263 -32.78 1.58 -8.12
CA ASP A 263 -33.67 1.13 -7.05
C ASP A 263 -32.92 0.29 -6.01
N PHE A 264 -31.99 -0.55 -6.47
CA PHE A 264 -31.09 -1.28 -5.58
C PHE A 264 -30.23 -0.36 -4.72
N LEU A 265 -29.56 0.65 -5.31
CA LEU A 265 -28.75 1.62 -4.57
C LEU A 265 -29.58 2.44 -3.59
N HIS A 266 -30.79 2.86 -3.99
CA HIS A 266 -31.75 3.55 -3.11
C HIS A 266 -32.18 2.69 -1.91
N ALA A 267 -32.28 1.36 -2.07
CA ALA A 267 -32.57 0.45 -0.97
C ALA A 267 -31.34 0.17 -0.09
N PHE A 268 -30.16 0.04 -0.70
CA PHE A 268 -28.93 -0.40 -0.04
C PHE A 268 -28.22 0.70 0.74
N LEU A 269 -27.88 1.82 0.08
CA LEU A 269 -26.98 2.82 0.64
C LEU A 269 -27.51 3.45 1.94
N PRO A 270 -28.81 3.79 2.08
CA PRO A 270 -29.33 4.30 3.35
C PRO A 270 -29.18 3.30 4.51
N GLN A 271 -29.37 2.00 4.24
CA GLN A 271 -29.23 0.95 5.26
C GLN A 271 -27.76 0.73 5.65
N LEU A 272 -26.85 0.73 4.68
CA LEU A 272 -25.40 0.68 4.95
C LEU A 272 -24.95 1.90 5.77
N CYS A 273 -25.37 3.11 5.37
CA CYS A 273 -25.03 4.34 6.09
C CYS A 273 -25.56 4.34 7.53
N ALA A 274 -26.81 3.89 7.73
CA ALA A 274 -27.38 3.74 9.07
C ALA A 274 -26.59 2.72 9.91
N TRP A 275 -26.19 1.59 9.31
CA TRP A 275 -25.36 0.58 9.97
C TRP A 275 -23.99 1.14 10.38
N LEU A 276 -23.31 1.87 9.49
CA LEU A 276 -22.02 2.51 9.75
C LEU A 276 -22.12 3.57 10.86
N ARG A 277 -23.18 4.39 10.86
CA ARG A 277 -23.46 5.37 11.93
C ARG A 277 -23.68 4.70 13.28
N ASN A 278 -24.46 3.60 13.31
CA ASN A 278 -24.70 2.83 14.53
C ASN A 278 -23.41 2.20 15.08
N LYS A 279 -22.42 1.93 14.22
CA LYS A 279 -21.07 1.49 14.60
C LYS A 279 -20.11 2.63 14.96
N GLY A 280 -20.52 3.89 14.81
CA GLY A 280 -19.68 5.06 15.07
C GLY A 280 -18.62 5.33 13.99
N LEU A 281 -18.79 4.76 12.79
CA LEU A 281 -17.78 4.78 11.72
C LEU A 281 -18.00 5.87 10.67
N GLU A 282 -19.01 6.75 10.82
CA GLU A 282 -19.38 7.76 9.83
C GLU A 282 -18.21 8.63 9.35
N LYS A 283 -17.34 9.08 10.28
CA LYS A 283 -16.17 9.91 9.97
C LYS A 283 -14.95 9.12 9.48
N GLN A 284 -15.01 7.79 9.57
CA GLN A 284 -13.92 6.86 9.26
C GLN A 284 -14.26 6.00 8.04
N THR A 285 -15.33 6.30 7.31
CA THR A 285 -15.72 5.56 6.12
C THR A 285 -15.86 6.49 4.94
N TRP A 286 -15.19 6.15 3.85
CA TRP A 286 -15.20 6.89 2.61
C TRP A 286 -15.85 6.04 1.53
N PHE A 287 -16.49 6.67 0.55
CA PHE A 287 -17.10 5.98 -0.58
C PHE A 287 -16.36 6.29 -1.88
N HIS A 288 -16.35 5.30 -2.75
CA HIS A 288 -15.93 5.44 -4.14
C HIS A 288 -17.13 5.44 -5.08
N VAL A 289 -17.06 6.23 -6.16
CA VAL A 289 -17.99 6.13 -7.29
C VAL A 289 -17.42 5.12 -8.29
N SER A 290 -16.33 5.49 -8.95
CA SER A 290 -15.71 4.74 -10.05
C SER A 290 -14.24 5.11 -10.18
N ASP A 291 -13.42 4.13 -10.52
CA ASP A 291 -11.97 4.29 -10.65
C ASP A 291 -11.58 4.80 -12.06
N GLU A 292 -10.72 5.82 -12.09
CA GLU A 292 -10.13 6.47 -13.27
C GLU A 292 -11.11 6.80 -14.43
N PRO A 293 -12.23 7.51 -14.18
CA PRO A 293 -13.03 8.09 -15.27
C PRO A 293 -12.21 9.14 -16.04
N LYS A 294 -12.38 9.21 -17.36
CA LYS A 294 -11.74 10.22 -18.22
C LYS A 294 -12.73 11.30 -18.60
N MET A 295 -12.26 12.41 -19.17
CA MET A 295 -13.15 13.48 -19.67
C MET A 295 -14.24 13.01 -20.64
N VAL A 296 -14.01 11.92 -21.39
CA VAL A 296 -15.03 11.32 -22.27
C VAL A 296 -16.19 10.68 -21.49
N ASP A 297 -15.97 10.34 -20.22
CA ASP A 297 -16.91 9.67 -19.32
C ASP A 297 -17.60 10.64 -18.34
N ILE A 298 -17.30 11.94 -18.42
CA ILE A 298 -17.72 12.92 -17.41
C ILE A 298 -19.24 12.94 -17.17
N ASP A 299 -20.05 12.71 -18.21
CA ASP A 299 -21.50 12.68 -18.09
C ASP A 299 -22.00 11.42 -17.37
N ALA A 300 -21.37 10.27 -17.62
CA ALA A 300 -21.70 9.02 -16.93
C ALA A 300 -21.29 9.09 -15.46
N TYR A 301 -20.09 9.58 -15.19
CA TYR A 301 -19.61 9.83 -13.83
C TYR A 301 -20.48 10.85 -13.09
N ARG A 302 -20.90 11.94 -13.73
CA ARG A 302 -21.80 12.93 -13.14
C ARG A 302 -23.10 12.28 -12.68
N ARG A 303 -23.76 11.50 -13.55
CA ARG A 303 -25.00 10.79 -13.20
C ARG A 303 -24.82 9.83 -12.02
N ALA A 304 -23.71 9.07 -12.01
CA ALA A 304 -23.39 8.14 -10.93
C ALA A 304 -23.15 8.88 -9.59
N SER A 305 -22.36 9.96 -9.64
CA SER A 305 -22.03 10.80 -8.50
C SER A 305 -23.27 11.51 -7.92
N GLU A 306 -24.11 12.09 -8.78
CA GLU A 306 -25.36 12.76 -8.38
C GLU A 306 -26.39 11.77 -7.82
N LEU A 307 -26.40 10.51 -8.29
CA LEU A 307 -27.26 9.46 -7.76
C LEU A 307 -26.88 9.08 -6.32
N ILE A 308 -25.59 8.85 -6.06
CA ILE A 308 -25.17 8.31 -4.77
C ILE A 308 -25.06 9.37 -3.67
N ARG A 309 -24.66 10.60 -3.99
CA ARG A 309 -24.34 11.63 -2.98
C ARG A 309 -25.45 11.87 -1.96
N PRO A 310 -26.73 12.03 -2.34
CA PRO A 310 -27.81 12.21 -1.37
C PRO A 310 -28.02 10.96 -0.48
N LEU A 311 -27.65 9.78 -0.96
CA LEU A 311 -27.81 8.51 -0.25
C LEU A 311 -26.72 8.25 0.79
N ILE A 312 -25.57 8.90 0.64
CA ILE A 312 -24.38 8.79 1.51
C ILE A 312 -24.03 10.12 2.18
N GLU A 313 -25.02 11.00 2.39
CA GLU A 313 -24.82 12.30 3.03
C GLU A 313 -24.05 12.16 4.35
N GLY A 314 -23.02 13.00 4.57
CA GLY A 314 -22.17 12.96 5.76
C GLY A 314 -20.91 12.09 5.62
N PHE A 315 -20.82 11.25 4.58
CA PHE A 315 -19.63 10.46 4.29
C PHE A 315 -18.76 11.14 3.20
N PRO A 316 -17.43 11.18 3.35
CA PRO A 316 -16.52 11.65 2.31
C PRO A 316 -16.51 10.73 1.08
N VAL A 317 -16.30 11.34 -0.09
CA VAL A 317 -16.14 10.62 -1.36
C VAL A 317 -14.74 10.88 -1.92
N LEU A 318 -14.04 9.83 -2.33
CA LEU A 318 -12.76 9.90 -3.05
C LEU A 318 -12.79 8.99 -4.26
N ASP A 319 -12.06 9.35 -5.31
CA ASP A 319 -11.81 8.49 -6.47
C ASP A 319 -10.46 8.85 -7.11
N ALA A 320 -9.81 7.88 -7.76
CA ALA A 320 -8.66 8.14 -8.61
C ALA A 320 -9.08 8.99 -9.80
N LEU A 321 -8.62 10.24 -9.82
CA LEU A 321 -9.04 11.23 -10.80
C LEU A 321 -7.97 12.30 -10.98
N SER A 322 -7.45 12.37 -12.21
CA SER A 322 -6.32 13.23 -12.57
C SER A 322 -6.67 14.44 -13.43
N ASP A 323 -7.91 14.53 -13.93
CA ASP A 323 -8.43 15.68 -14.67
C ASP A 323 -9.05 16.72 -13.72
N TYR A 324 -8.39 17.87 -13.54
CA TYR A 324 -8.83 18.95 -12.62
C TYR A 324 -10.28 19.42 -12.86
N GLU A 325 -10.78 19.32 -14.09
CA GLU A 325 -12.13 19.72 -14.47
C GLU A 325 -13.24 19.02 -13.65
N PHE A 326 -13.05 17.75 -13.27
CA PHE A 326 -14.05 17.07 -12.43
C PHE A 326 -14.15 17.69 -11.04
N TYR A 327 -13.01 18.07 -10.45
CA TYR A 327 -12.99 18.77 -9.17
C TYR A 327 -13.61 20.16 -9.29
N GLN A 328 -13.25 20.89 -10.36
CA GLN A 328 -13.78 22.23 -10.63
C GLN A 328 -15.31 22.24 -10.80
N GLN A 329 -15.89 21.21 -11.41
CA GLN A 329 -17.35 21.03 -11.54
C GLN A 329 -18.01 20.47 -10.26
N GLY A 330 -17.24 20.22 -9.20
CA GLY A 330 -17.72 19.65 -7.95
C GLY A 330 -18.13 18.18 -8.06
N LEU A 331 -17.71 17.46 -9.11
CA LEU A 331 -18.05 16.05 -9.38
C LEU A 331 -17.36 15.06 -8.43
N VAL A 332 -16.19 15.44 -7.90
CA VAL A 332 -15.44 14.67 -6.91
C VAL A 332 -15.07 15.58 -5.74
N GLN A 333 -15.24 15.09 -4.51
CA GLN A 333 -14.93 15.88 -3.31
C GLN A 333 -13.43 15.83 -2.97
N ASN A 334 -12.86 14.62 -2.99
CA ASN A 334 -11.45 14.38 -2.67
C ASN A 334 -10.78 13.65 -3.87
N PRO A 335 -10.28 14.36 -4.89
CA PRO A 335 -9.61 13.73 -6.02
C PRO A 335 -8.29 13.09 -5.57
N VAL A 336 -8.07 11.84 -5.95
CA VAL A 336 -6.80 11.12 -5.78
C VAL A 336 -6.05 11.24 -7.10
N THR A 337 -5.11 12.20 -7.17
CA THR A 337 -4.50 12.62 -8.44
C THR A 337 -3.19 11.87 -8.71
N ALA A 338 -2.98 11.44 -9.96
CA ALA A 338 -1.74 10.80 -10.35
C ALA A 338 -0.56 11.76 -10.12
N SER A 339 0.56 11.24 -9.60
CA SER A 339 1.68 12.07 -9.15
C SER A 339 2.34 12.90 -10.26
N ASP A 340 2.16 12.54 -11.53
CA ASP A 340 2.60 13.28 -12.71
C ASP A 340 1.57 14.30 -13.26
N HIS A 341 0.39 14.37 -12.65
CA HIS A 341 -0.72 15.27 -12.98
C HIS A 341 -1.15 16.17 -11.80
N LEU A 342 -0.34 16.24 -10.73
CA LEU A 342 -0.64 17.02 -9.53
C LEU A 342 -0.61 18.54 -9.74
N GLU A 343 0.15 19.05 -10.72
CA GLU A 343 0.44 20.47 -10.84
C GLU A 343 -0.81 21.37 -10.91
N PRO A 344 -1.84 21.08 -11.73
CA PRO A 344 -3.04 21.91 -11.77
C PRO A 344 -3.77 22.00 -10.42
N PHE A 345 -3.76 20.92 -9.64
CA PHE A 345 -4.42 20.89 -8.32
C PHE A 345 -3.61 21.68 -7.28
N LEU A 346 -2.29 21.59 -7.34
CA LEU A 346 -1.37 22.37 -6.49
C LEU A 346 -1.47 23.87 -6.78
N GLU A 347 -1.48 24.26 -8.05
CA GLU A 347 -1.61 25.66 -8.48
C GLU A 347 -2.93 26.29 -8.03
N ASN A 348 -4.02 25.50 -8.04
CA ASN A 348 -5.33 25.92 -7.56
C ASN A 348 -5.55 25.70 -6.05
N GLN A 349 -4.52 25.30 -5.30
CA GLN A 349 -4.55 25.14 -3.84
C GLN A 349 -5.72 24.25 -3.35
N VAL A 350 -5.97 23.16 -4.07
CA VAL A 350 -7.02 22.21 -3.69
C VAL A 350 -6.74 21.70 -2.26
N PRO A 351 -7.69 21.85 -1.31
CA PRO A 351 -7.49 21.42 0.05
C PRO A 351 -7.54 19.89 0.15
N GLY A 352 -6.80 19.33 1.12
CA GLY A 352 -6.91 17.90 1.43
C GLY A 352 -6.41 16.98 0.32
N LEU A 353 -5.47 17.43 -0.52
CA LEU A 353 -5.02 16.71 -1.70
C LEU A 353 -4.54 15.29 -1.41
N TRP A 354 -4.91 14.38 -2.30
CA TRP A 354 -4.43 13.00 -2.34
C TRP A 354 -3.58 12.77 -3.58
N THR A 355 -2.68 11.79 -3.52
CA THR A 355 -1.96 11.35 -4.71
C THR A 355 -1.75 9.85 -4.77
N TYR A 356 -1.42 9.37 -5.96
CA TYR A 356 -1.03 7.99 -6.22
C TYR A 356 0.01 7.91 -7.34
N TYR A 357 0.63 6.75 -7.45
CA TYR A 357 1.26 6.30 -8.68
C TYR A 357 0.80 4.87 -8.98
N CYS A 358 0.87 4.48 -10.24
CA CYS A 358 0.60 3.13 -10.72
C CYS A 358 1.58 2.78 -11.86
N CYS A 359 1.23 1.83 -12.72
CA CYS A 359 2.01 1.44 -13.89
C CYS A 359 2.39 2.62 -14.81
N VAL A 360 1.61 3.71 -14.86
CA VAL A 360 1.81 4.79 -15.83
C VAL A 360 2.95 5.76 -15.44
N GLN A 361 3.14 6.00 -14.14
CA GLN A 361 4.06 7.00 -13.57
C GLN A 361 5.53 6.54 -13.65
N LYS A 362 6.04 6.45 -14.88
CA LYS A 362 7.36 5.88 -15.23
C LYS A 362 8.43 6.91 -15.57
N LEU A 363 8.05 8.17 -15.76
CA LEU A 363 8.95 9.25 -16.17
C LEU A 363 9.00 10.31 -15.08
N GLU A 364 10.20 10.67 -14.66
CA GLU A 364 10.57 11.76 -13.74
C GLU A 364 10.02 11.61 -12.31
N VAL A 365 8.83 11.07 -12.11
CA VAL A 365 8.18 10.92 -10.80
C VAL A 365 8.68 9.69 -10.04
N SER A 366 8.41 9.67 -8.74
CA SER A 366 8.67 8.53 -7.85
C SER A 366 7.80 7.33 -8.24
N ASN A 367 8.33 6.11 -8.09
CA ASN A 367 7.56 4.87 -8.23
C ASN A 367 8.36 3.69 -7.64
N ARG A 368 7.79 2.48 -7.67
CA ARG A 368 8.31 1.26 -7.02
C ARG A 368 8.41 0.05 -7.95
N PHE A 369 8.68 0.24 -9.24
CA PHE A 369 8.98 -0.89 -10.13
C PHE A 369 10.33 -1.51 -9.78
N PHE A 370 10.52 -2.79 -10.11
CA PHE A 370 11.79 -3.49 -9.88
C PHE A 370 12.99 -2.80 -10.52
N ALA A 371 12.79 -2.25 -11.72
CA ALA A 371 13.83 -1.62 -12.51
C ALA A 371 14.19 -0.19 -12.06
N LEU A 372 13.50 0.34 -11.04
CA LEU A 372 13.77 1.67 -10.50
C LEU A 372 14.66 1.58 -9.26
N PRO A 373 15.58 2.54 -9.06
CA PRO A 373 16.41 2.57 -7.87
C PRO A 373 15.56 2.84 -6.61
N SER A 374 15.93 2.23 -5.47
CA SER A 374 15.15 2.35 -4.22
C SER A 374 14.93 3.78 -3.73
N TYR A 375 15.84 4.72 -4.02
CA TYR A 375 15.63 6.13 -3.66
C TYR A 375 14.44 6.75 -4.38
N ARG A 376 14.10 6.26 -5.58
CA ARG A 376 12.95 6.70 -6.38
C ARG A 376 11.62 6.24 -5.78
N ASN A 377 11.62 5.16 -5.02
CA ASN A 377 10.51 4.77 -4.16
C ASN A 377 10.50 5.64 -2.88
N ARG A 378 11.62 5.72 -2.16
CA ARG A 378 11.69 6.38 -0.84
C ARG A 378 11.44 7.89 -0.84
N ILE A 379 11.77 8.59 -1.93
CA ILE A 379 11.60 10.05 -2.04
C ILE A 379 10.14 10.51 -1.85
N ILE A 380 9.16 9.64 -2.08
CA ILE A 380 7.74 9.95 -1.91
C ILE A 380 7.44 10.50 -0.51
N GLY A 381 8.11 10.02 0.53
CA GLY A 381 7.93 10.52 1.90
C GLY A 381 8.23 12.01 2.07
N VAL A 382 9.28 12.50 1.40
CA VAL A 382 9.66 13.91 1.40
C VAL A 382 8.69 14.74 0.56
N GLN A 383 8.25 14.21 -0.59
CA GLN A 383 7.28 14.88 -1.47
C GLN A 383 5.92 15.04 -0.77
N LEU A 384 5.42 14.00 -0.12
CA LEU A 384 4.17 14.05 0.66
C LEU A 384 4.24 15.09 1.78
N TYR A 385 5.40 15.23 2.43
CA TYR A 385 5.65 16.25 3.46
C TYR A 385 5.57 17.67 2.88
N LEU A 386 6.42 17.97 1.90
CA LEU A 386 6.58 19.31 1.32
C LEU A 386 5.27 19.86 0.75
N TYR A 387 4.46 18.99 0.15
CA TYR A 387 3.21 19.37 -0.49
C TYR A 387 1.97 19.15 0.40
N SER A 388 2.16 18.74 1.66
CA SER A 388 1.06 18.52 2.63
C SER A 388 -0.06 17.64 2.10
N ILE A 389 0.35 16.57 1.43
CA ILE A 389 -0.57 15.58 0.91
C ILE A 389 -1.26 14.89 2.11
N THR A 390 -2.59 14.81 2.03
CA THR A 390 -3.45 14.26 3.09
C THR A 390 -3.55 12.75 3.00
N GLY A 391 -3.48 12.19 1.80
CA GLY A 391 -3.39 10.74 1.66
C GLY A 391 -2.69 10.25 0.40
N PHE A 392 -2.24 9.01 0.49
CA PHE A 392 -1.50 8.30 -0.54
C PHE A 392 -2.20 6.97 -0.83
N LEU A 393 -2.36 6.66 -2.11
CA LEU A 393 -3.00 5.44 -2.58
C LEU A 393 -2.03 4.65 -3.48
N HIS A 394 -2.11 3.33 -3.41
CA HIS A 394 -1.69 2.47 -4.50
C HIS A 394 -2.67 1.30 -4.67
N TRP A 395 -2.90 0.92 -5.92
CA TRP A 395 -3.88 -0.09 -6.29
C TRP A 395 -3.44 -1.56 -6.04
N GLY A 396 -2.22 -1.78 -5.58
CA GLY A 396 -1.51 -3.05 -5.77
C GLY A 396 -0.74 -3.50 -4.53
N PHE A 397 -1.44 -3.94 -3.49
CA PHE A 397 -0.78 -4.58 -2.34
C PHE A 397 -0.38 -6.02 -2.68
N ASN A 398 -1.34 -6.78 -3.23
CA ASN A 398 -1.24 -8.21 -3.51
C ASN A 398 -2.07 -8.67 -4.74
N PHE A 399 -2.13 -7.85 -5.81
CA PHE A 399 -2.89 -8.21 -7.01
C PHE A 399 -2.18 -9.34 -7.79
N TYR A 400 -2.63 -10.59 -7.64
CA TYR A 400 -2.01 -11.76 -8.24
C TYR A 400 -2.71 -12.24 -9.52
N ASN A 401 -3.24 -11.31 -10.30
CA ASN A 401 -3.89 -11.60 -11.57
C ASN A 401 -3.12 -10.95 -12.74
N SER A 402 -3.33 -11.47 -13.96
CA SER A 402 -2.90 -10.79 -15.19
C SER A 402 -3.74 -9.54 -15.46
N GLY A 403 -3.29 -8.73 -16.42
CA GLY A 403 -4.05 -7.55 -16.86
C GLY A 403 -5.50 -7.89 -17.19
N HIS A 404 -6.41 -7.08 -16.66
CA HIS A 404 -7.86 -7.27 -16.73
C HIS A 404 -8.37 -8.54 -16.06
N SER A 405 -7.61 -9.06 -15.09
CA SER A 405 -7.92 -10.27 -14.32
C SER A 405 -8.29 -11.48 -15.18
N ARG A 406 -7.55 -11.70 -16.28
CA ARG A 406 -7.85 -12.80 -17.22
C ARG A 406 -7.37 -14.16 -16.71
N GLU A 407 -6.30 -14.16 -15.92
CA GLU A 407 -5.63 -15.36 -15.42
C GLU A 407 -5.09 -15.11 -14.01
N HIS A 408 -5.13 -16.13 -13.16
CA HIS A 408 -4.49 -16.13 -11.85
C HIS A 408 -3.00 -16.46 -12.00
N LEU A 409 -2.14 -15.79 -11.25
CA LEU A 409 -0.68 -15.87 -11.41
C LEU A 409 0.00 -16.51 -10.20
N ASP A 410 1.14 -17.15 -10.45
CA ASP A 410 2.14 -17.40 -9.42
C ASP A 410 3.04 -16.15 -9.30
N PRO A 411 2.93 -15.37 -8.20
CA PRO A 411 3.67 -14.11 -8.05
C PRO A 411 5.20 -14.31 -7.89
N PHE A 412 5.69 -15.53 -7.63
CA PHE A 412 7.12 -15.81 -7.66
C PHE A 412 7.65 -16.04 -9.08
N ALA A 413 6.79 -16.36 -10.03
CA ALA A 413 7.14 -16.66 -11.41
C ALA A 413 6.74 -15.56 -12.41
N ILE A 414 5.65 -14.84 -12.15
CA ILE A 414 5.10 -13.81 -13.03
C ILE A 414 4.84 -12.55 -12.21
N THR A 415 5.63 -11.50 -12.46
CA THR A 415 5.64 -10.27 -11.65
C THR A 415 5.08 -9.05 -12.38
N ASP A 416 4.72 -9.21 -13.66
CA ASP A 416 4.34 -8.14 -14.60
C ASP A 416 2.93 -8.30 -15.19
N GLY A 417 2.12 -9.19 -14.63
CA GLY A 417 0.73 -9.36 -15.07
C GLY A 417 0.62 -9.94 -16.48
N GLN A 418 1.61 -10.74 -16.89
CA GLN A 418 1.83 -11.19 -18.27
C GLN A 418 2.12 -10.04 -19.25
N GLY A 419 3.03 -9.16 -18.84
CA GLY A 419 3.44 -8.00 -19.63
C GLY A 419 2.40 -6.88 -19.72
N ALA A 420 1.36 -6.91 -18.87
CA ALA A 420 0.39 -5.83 -18.77
C ALA A 420 0.94 -4.61 -18.02
N PHE A 421 1.81 -4.84 -17.04
CA PHE A 421 2.32 -3.81 -16.13
C PHE A 421 3.80 -4.03 -15.83
N PRO A 422 4.61 -2.97 -15.60
CA PRO A 422 5.99 -3.16 -15.18
C PRO A 422 6.10 -3.98 -13.90
N SER A 423 7.11 -4.87 -13.83
CA SER A 423 7.31 -5.71 -12.65
C SER A 423 7.41 -4.88 -11.37
N GLY A 424 6.62 -5.28 -10.37
CA GLY A 424 6.53 -4.60 -9.07
C GLY A 424 5.35 -3.63 -8.92
N ASP A 425 4.60 -3.32 -9.98
CA ASP A 425 3.40 -2.48 -9.86
C ASP A 425 2.25 -3.20 -9.12
N LEU A 426 2.03 -4.48 -9.45
CA LEU A 426 0.84 -5.25 -9.04
C LEU A 426 0.80 -5.57 -7.53
N PHE A 427 1.96 -5.76 -6.93
CA PHE A 427 2.06 -6.21 -5.55
C PHE A 427 3.40 -5.81 -4.91
N VAL A 428 3.36 -5.66 -3.60
CA VAL A 428 4.51 -5.43 -2.72
C VAL A 428 4.61 -6.48 -1.61
N VAL A 429 3.71 -7.47 -1.61
CA VAL A 429 3.70 -8.62 -0.73
C VAL A 429 3.53 -9.88 -1.58
N TYR A 430 4.19 -10.96 -1.18
CA TYR A 430 4.09 -12.28 -1.79
C TYR A 430 3.30 -13.25 -0.86
N PRO A 431 2.65 -14.29 -1.40
CA PRO A 431 2.00 -15.32 -0.61
C PRO A 431 3.05 -16.29 -0.06
N GLY A 432 3.19 -16.34 1.26
CA GLY A 432 4.04 -17.30 1.96
C GLY A 432 3.26 -18.49 2.51
N GLN A 433 4.00 -19.44 3.07
CA GLN A 433 3.44 -20.65 3.70
C GLN A 433 2.54 -20.30 4.88
N ASP A 434 1.62 -21.21 5.22
CA ASP A 434 0.67 -21.07 6.34
C ASP A 434 -0.08 -19.74 6.37
N TYR A 435 -0.43 -19.26 5.17
CA TYR A 435 -1.16 -18.01 4.94
C TYR A 435 -0.43 -16.76 5.46
N GLN A 436 0.90 -16.82 5.58
CA GLN A 436 1.71 -15.69 6.01
C GLN A 436 2.16 -14.85 4.82
N PRO A 437 2.08 -13.51 4.89
CA PRO A 437 2.64 -12.64 3.88
C PRO A 437 4.18 -12.66 3.91
N ILE A 438 4.80 -12.59 2.74
CA ILE A 438 6.24 -12.34 2.58
C ILE A 438 6.40 -10.89 2.11
N GLU A 439 6.95 -10.04 2.97
CA GLU A 439 7.24 -8.63 2.66
C GLU A 439 8.29 -8.53 1.53
N SER A 440 8.13 -7.57 0.62
CA SER A 440 9.15 -7.23 -0.38
C SER A 440 10.14 -6.21 0.15
N LEU A 441 11.30 -6.13 -0.49
CA LEU A 441 12.28 -5.06 -0.31
C LEU A 441 11.62 -3.70 -0.53
N ARG A 442 10.80 -3.58 -1.59
CA ARG A 442 10.14 -2.30 -1.95
C ARG A 442 9.11 -1.86 -0.92
N LEU A 443 8.40 -2.79 -0.28
CA LEU A 443 7.52 -2.48 0.86
C LEU A 443 8.31 -1.89 2.03
N MET A 444 9.47 -2.49 2.34
CA MET A 444 10.34 -1.98 3.41
C MET A 444 10.86 -0.58 3.09
N VAL A 445 11.24 -0.31 1.83
CA VAL A 445 11.67 1.02 1.36
C VAL A 445 10.52 2.04 1.42
N LEU A 446 9.29 1.65 1.07
CA LEU A 446 8.11 2.51 1.23
C LEU A 446 7.84 2.82 2.72
N ARG A 447 7.99 1.82 3.60
CA ARG A 447 7.91 2.02 5.05
C ARG A 447 8.95 3.03 5.55
N GLU A 448 10.18 3.01 5.03
CA GLU A 448 11.19 4.04 5.33
C GLU A 448 10.72 5.43 4.90
N ALA A 449 10.10 5.56 3.72
CA ALA A 449 9.54 6.82 3.23
C ALA A 449 8.50 7.40 4.21
N LEU A 450 7.58 6.56 4.71
CA LEU A 450 6.57 6.94 5.68
C LEU A 450 7.18 7.29 7.05
N GLN A 451 8.27 6.62 7.44
CA GLN A 451 9.03 6.99 8.63
C GLN A 451 9.77 8.31 8.48
N ASP A 452 10.27 8.64 7.28
CA ASP A 452 10.89 9.92 6.98
C ASP A 452 9.86 11.06 7.04
N LEU A 453 8.68 10.88 6.43
CA LEU A 453 7.55 11.81 6.57
C LEU A 453 7.24 12.11 8.04
N ARG A 454 7.10 11.08 8.88
CA ARG A 454 6.78 11.25 10.31
C ARG A 454 7.91 11.92 11.09
N ALA A 455 9.17 11.71 10.71
CA ALA A 455 10.30 12.35 11.34
C ALA A 455 10.40 13.84 10.97
N LEU A 456 10.11 14.19 9.71
CA LEU A 456 10.00 15.59 9.27
C LEU A 456 8.87 16.31 10.01
N GLN A 457 7.70 15.67 10.15
CA GLN A 457 6.59 16.20 10.94
C GLN A 457 6.91 16.37 12.43
N LEU A 458 7.70 15.45 13.00
CA LEU A 458 8.17 15.58 14.39
C LEU A 458 9.14 16.76 14.54
N LEU A 459 10.08 16.89 13.61
CA LEU A 459 11.03 18.00 13.62
C LEU A 459 10.30 19.34 13.45
N GLU A 460 9.32 19.41 12.56
CA GLU A 460 8.46 20.58 12.38
C GLU A 460 7.77 20.98 13.69
N ALA A 461 7.20 20.01 14.42
CA ALA A 461 6.53 20.28 15.69
C ALA A 461 7.46 20.80 16.79
N LEU A 462 8.76 20.47 16.72
CA LEU A 462 9.78 20.95 17.66
C LEU A 462 10.46 22.25 17.20
N THR A 463 10.27 22.64 15.94
CA THR A 463 10.93 23.77 15.30
C THR A 463 9.89 24.64 14.58
N SER A 464 9.88 24.61 13.25
CA SER A 464 8.88 25.23 12.38
C SER A 464 8.99 24.61 10.98
N ARG A 465 7.92 24.74 10.18
CA ARG A 465 7.92 24.26 8.80
C ARG A 465 9.01 24.90 7.95
N ASP A 466 9.19 26.21 8.06
CA ASP A 466 10.22 26.95 7.31
C ASP A 466 11.63 26.40 7.57
N GLN A 467 11.93 25.99 8.81
CA GLN A 467 13.24 25.40 9.14
C GLN A 467 13.43 24.02 8.52
N VAL A 468 12.39 23.17 8.52
CA VAL A 468 12.45 21.84 7.92
C VAL A 468 12.56 21.94 6.40
N GLU A 469 11.77 22.80 5.76
CA GLU A 469 11.85 23.05 4.33
C GLU A 469 13.21 23.64 3.91
N ALA A 470 13.76 24.56 4.70
CA ALA A 470 15.11 25.11 4.47
C ALA A 470 16.21 24.04 4.59
N LEU A 471 16.10 23.13 5.57
CA LEU A 471 17.01 21.99 5.70
C LEU A 471 16.96 21.10 4.44
N ILE A 472 15.74 20.73 4.01
CA ILE A 472 15.53 19.90 2.82
C ILE A 472 16.11 20.59 1.58
N ALA A 473 15.77 21.86 1.34
CA ALA A 473 16.23 22.61 0.19
C ALA A 473 17.75 22.79 0.17
N SER A 474 18.36 23.07 1.33
CA SER A 474 19.81 23.21 1.46
C SER A 474 20.56 21.91 1.14
N LEU A 475 20.06 20.76 1.61
CA LEU A 475 20.68 19.47 1.34
C LEU A 475 20.44 18.99 -0.09
N ALA A 476 19.25 19.25 -0.63
CA ALA A 476 18.90 18.89 -2.00
C ALA A 476 19.65 19.74 -3.03
N GLY A 477 20.05 20.97 -2.67
CA GLY A 477 20.63 21.94 -3.59
C GLY A 477 19.64 22.42 -4.65
N MET A 478 18.35 22.13 -4.48
CA MET A 478 17.28 22.44 -5.41
C MET A 478 15.93 22.48 -4.70
N ARG A 479 14.93 23.09 -5.34
CA ARG A 479 13.54 22.94 -4.93
C ARG A 479 13.05 21.56 -5.37
N ILE A 480 12.59 20.76 -4.41
CA ILE A 480 12.00 19.45 -4.69
C ILE A 480 10.56 19.63 -5.19
N THR A 481 10.21 18.91 -6.25
CA THR A 481 8.86 18.70 -6.76
C THR A 481 8.58 17.20 -6.94
N PHE A 482 7.39 16.85 -7.42
CA PHE A 482 7.09 15.45 -7.78
C PHE A 482 7.95 14.95 -8.94
N LYS A 483 8.38 15.84 -9.86
CA LYS A 483 9.21 15.51 -11.04
C LYS A 483 10.70 15.84 -10.88
N GLN A 484 11.04 16.78 -9.99
CA GLN A 484 12.40 17.26 -9.80
C GLN A 484 12.88 17.01 -8.37
N TYR A 485 13.85 16.11 -8.22
CA TYR A 485 14.45 15.75 -6.93
C TYR A 485 15.85 15.13 -7.15
N PRO A 486 16.69 15.06 -6.10
CA PRO A 486 18.01 14.42 -6.20
C PRO A 486 17.92 12.95 -6.61
N ARG A 487 18.69 12.57 -7.64
CA ARG A 487 18.70 11.21 -8.23
C ARG A 487 19.79 10.32 -7.62
N GLN A 488 19.81 10.26 -6.29
CA GLN A 488 20.85 9.55 -5.55
C GLN A 488 20.39 9.21 -4.13
N ALA A 489 20.82 8.04 -3.62
CA ALA A 489 20.40 7.57 -2.31
C ALA A 489 20.99 8.39 -1.16
N GLU A 490 22.19 8.95 -1.36
CA GLU A 490 22.96 9.69 -0.37
C GLU A 490 22.18 10.90 0.17
N PHE A 491 21.37 11.55 -0.68
CA PHE A 491 20.53 12.67 -0.25
C PHE A 491 19.55 12.26 0.85
N LEU A 492 18.83 11.15 0.66
CA LEU A 492 17.83 10.68 1.63
C LEU A 492 18.48 10.20 2.92
N LEU A 493 19.63 9.53 2.81
CA LEU A 493 20.40 9.08 3.97
C LEU A 493 20.93 10.25 4.79
N GLU A 494 21.51 11.26 4.14
CA GLU A 494 22.02 12.45 4.82
C GLU A 494 20.88 13.31 5.38
N LEU A 495 19.77 13.49 4.65
CA LEU A 495 18.58 14.17 5.17
C LEU A 495 18.09 13.50 6.45
N ARG A 496 17.92 12.17 6.43
CA ARG A 496 17.45 11.45 7.62
C ARG A 496 18.43 11.56 8.79
N LYS A 497 19.74 11.50 8.51
CA LYS A 497 20.77 11.69 9.53
C LYS A 497 20.70 13.10 10.15
N GLN A 498 20.56 14.15 9.35
CA GLN A 498 20.44 15.53 9.84
C GLN A 498 19.17 15.73 10.68
N VAL A 499 18.04 15.17 10.23
CA VAL A 499 16.79 15.16 11.02
C VAL A 499 17.00 14.47 12.36
N ASN A 500 17.59 13.28 12.38
CA ASN A 500 17.90 12.54 13.60
C ASN A 500 18.81 13.34 14.55
N LEU A 501 19.84 14.02 14.04
CA LEU A 501 20.74 14.87 14.85
C LEU A 501 19.98 16.03 15.51
N GLN A 502 19.11 16.71 14.78
CA GLN A 502 18.31 17.82 15.33
C GLN A 502 17.29 17.33 16.37
N LEU A 503 16.64 16.18 16.11
CA LEU A 503 15.75 15.55 17.09
C LEU A 503 16.48 15.18 18.39
N ALA A 504 17.70 14.65 18.30
CA ALA A 504 18.53 14.35 19.46
C ALA A 504 18.88 15.61 20.27
N GLN A 505 19.28 16.69 19.60
CA GLN A 505 19.60 17.98 20.24
C GLN A 505 18.39 18.63 20.95
N ALA A 506 17.22 18.58 20.30
CA ALA A 506 15.98 19.06 20.90
C ALA A 506 15.65 18.29 22.19
N SER A 507 15.92 16.97 22.19
CA SER A 507 15.66 16.09 23.34
C SER A 507 16.57 16.42 24.53
N SER A 508 17.86 16.64 24.29
CA SER A 508 18.81 17.07 25.32
C SER A 508 18.45 18.42 25.95
N SER A 509 17.96 19.36 25.14
CA SER A 509 17.56 20.70 25.60
C SER A 509 16.32 20.65 26.51
N ILE A 510 15.33 19.81 26.17
CA ILE A 510 14.12 19.59 26.99
C ILE A 510 14.48 18.94 28.33
N ALA A 511 15.36 17.93 28.32
CA ALA A 511 15.80 17.25 29.54
C ALA A 511 16.54 18.19 30.50
N GLN A 512 17.40 19.08 29.97
CA GLN A 512 18.08 20.09 30.77
C GLN A 512 17.08 21.08 31.40
N GLN A 513 16.13 21.60 30.63
CA GLN A 513 15.11 22.52 31.17
C GLN A 513 14.20 21.89 32.25
N ALA A 514 13.94 20.58 32.17
CA ALA A 514 13.18 19.85 33.19
C ALA A 514 13.96 19.63 34.48
N SER A 515 15.30 19.55 34.44
CA SER A 515 16.16 19.38 35.62
C SER A 515 16.40 20.67 36.44
N PHE A 516 16.01 21.84 35.92
CA PHE A 516 16.12 23.14 36.60
C PHE A 516 14.78 23.63 37.21
N LYS A 517 13.73 22.82 37.15
CA LYS A 517 12.46 23.03 37.86
C LYS A 517 12.32 21.94 38.94
#